data_AF-A0A527GJR0-F1
#
_entry.id   AF-A0A527GJR0-F1
#
_cell.length_a   1.000
_cell.length_b   1.000
_cell.length_c   1.000
_cell.angle_alpha   90.00
_cell.angle_beta   90.00
_cell.angle_gamma   90.00
#
_symmetry.space_group_name_H-M   'P 1'
#
loop_
_entity.id
_entity.type
_entity.pdbx_description
1 polymer ?
#
loop_
_entity_poly.entity_id
_entity_poly.type
_entity_poly.pdbx_seq_one_letter_code
_entity_poly.pdbx_strand_id
1 'polypeptide(L)'
;VKIDLARFTLVAATTRLGLLTNPLRDRFGIPVRLNFYTVEELEQIVRRGARILQMPLGDDGALEIARRARGTPRIAGRLLRRVRDFASVAGDGHIDRKIADEALT
;
A
#
# COMPACT_ATOMS: atom_id res chain seq x y z
N VAL A 1 -10.31 7.00 -40.00
CA VAL A 1 -8.85 6.84 -40.09
C VAL A 1 -8.49 5.45 -39.61
N LYS A 2 -7.82 4.62 -40.42
CA LYS A 2 -7.27 3.33 -40.00
C LYS A 2 -5.81 3.55 -39.59
N ILE A 3 -5.46 3.16 -38.37
CA ILE A 3 -4.09 3.23 -37.85
C ILE A 3 -3.55 1.80 -37.89
N ASP A 4 -2.43 1.60 -38.57
CA ASP A 4 -1.70 0.34 -38.49
C ASP A 4 -0.94 0.30 -37.16
N LEU A 5 -1.10 -0.79 -36.41
CA LEU A 5 -0.60 -0.89 -35.04
C LEU A 5 0.08 -2.24 -34.83
N ALA A 6 1.30 -2.19 -34.33
CA ALA A 6 2.01 -3.40 -33.91
C ALA A 6 1.27 -4.11 -32.78
N ARG A 7 1.48 -5.43 -32.66
CA ARG A 7 0.89 -6.22 -31.56
C ARG A 7 1.37 -5.69 -30.20
N PHE A 8 0.43 -5.51 -29.28
CA PHE A 8 0.70 -5.04 -27.92
C PHE A 8 -0.31 -5.65 -26.94
N THR A 9 0.04 -5.63 -25.66
CA THR A 9 -0.87 -6.00 -24.57
C THR A 9 -1.38 -4.74 -23.89
N LEU A 10 -2.69 -4.58 -23.83
CA LEU A 10 -3.33 -3.47 -23.13
C LEU A 10 -3.75 -3.89 -21.72
N VAL A 11 -3.32 -3.14 -20.71
CA VAL A 11 -3.78 -3.28 -19.32
C VAL A 11 -4.48 -1.98 -18.93
N ALA A 12 -5.68 -2.10 -18.36
CA ALA A 12 -6.45 -0.97 -17.86
C ALA A 12 -6.89 -1.22 -16.42
N ALA A 13 -7.11 -0.15 -15.64
CA ALA A 13 -7.59 -0.21 -14.28
C ALA A 13 -8.72 0.82 -14.06
N THR A 14 -9.75 0.43 -13.33
CA THR A 14 -10.86 1.32 -12.95
C THR A 14 -11.36 0.97 -11.56
N THR A 15 -11.70 1.98 -10.77
CA THR A 15 -12.41 1.81 -9.48
C THR A 15 -13.93 1.80 -9.66
N ARG A 16 -14.43 2.10 -10.88
CA ARG A 16 -15.86 2.26 -11.19
C ARG A 16 -16.23 1.47 -12.43
N LEU A 17 -16.13 0.14 -12.34
CA LEU A 17 -16.41 -0.78 -13.46
C LEU A 17 -17.83 -0.59 -14.03
N GLY A 18 -18.82 -0.28 -13.18
CA GLY A 18 -20.21 -0.07 -13.60
C GLY A 18 -20.45 1.17 -14.46
N LEU A 19 -19.48 2.08 -14.55
CA LEU A 19 -19.55 3.26 -15.44
C LEU A 19 -19.01 2.98 -16.85
N LEU A 20 -18.45 1.80 -17.10
CA LEU A 20 -17.95 1.43 -18.42
C LEU A 20 -19.06 0.83 -19.27
N THR A 21 -19.13 1.26 -20.54
CA THR A 21 -20.05 0.69 -21.52
C THR A 21 -19.73 -0.79 -21.77
N ASN A 22 -20.76 -1.60 -22.04
CA ASN A 22 -20.59 -3.03 -22.31
C ASN A 22 -19.58 -3.30 -23.45
N PRO A 23 -19.62 -2.59 -24.61
CA PRO A 23 -18.68 -2.86 -25.71
C PRO A 23 -17.20 -2.63 -25.38
N LEU A 24 -16.89 -1.72 -24.44
CA LEU A 24 -15.51 -1.52 -24.01
C LEU A 24 -15.10 -2.58 -23.00
N ARG A 25 -15.98 -2.92 -22.06
CA ARG A 25 -15.73 -3.95 -21.04
C ARG A 25 -15.48 -5.31 -21.67
N ASP A 26 -16.26 -5.69 -22.68
CA ASP A 26 -16.16 -6.98 -23.35
C ASP A 26 -14.85 -7.15 -24.15
N ARG A 27 -14.13 -6.05 -24.42
CA ARG A 27 -12.77 -6.08 -25.02
C ARG A 27 -11.67 -6.45 -24.02
N PHE A 28 -11.95 -6.39 -22.71
CA PHE A 28 -11.02 -6.81 -21.66
C PHE A 28 -11.41 -8.20 -21.15
N GLY A 29 -10.90 -9.24 -21.81
CA GLY A 29 -11.29 -10.63 -21.56
C GLY A 29 -10.85 -11.22 -20.21
N ILE A 30 -9.99 -10.54 -19.45
CA ILE A 30 -9.48 -11.02 -18.16
C ILE A 30 -9.75 -9.96 -17.07
N PRO A 31 -10.99 -9.86 -16.55
CA PRO A 31 -11.30 -8.95 -15.48
C PRO A 31 -10.72 -9.47 -14.15
N VAL A 32 -9.81 -8.69 -13.55
CA VAL A 32 -9.25 -8.99 -12.22
C VAL A 32 -9.77 -7.96 -11.22
N ARG A 33 -10.25 -8.43 -10.07
CA ARG A 33 -10.59 -7.58 -8.93
C ARG A 33 -9.45 -7.61 -7.92
N LEU A 34 -8.95 -6.43 -7.57
CA LEU A 34 -8.00 -6.27 -6.49
C LEU A 34 -8.77 -6.10 -5.19
N ASN A 35 -8.56 -7.01 -4.25
CA ASN A 35 -9.09 -6.88 -2.89
C ASN A 35 -8.18 -5.96 -2.07
N PHE A 36 -8.72 -5.44 -0.97
CA PHE A 36 -7.89 -4.79 0.04
C PHE A 36 -6.92 -5.80 0.64
N TYR A 37 -5.74 -5.31 1.00
CA TYR A 37 -4.72 -6.12 1.65
C TYR A 37 -5.16 -6.50 3.05
N THR A 38 -4.81 -7.69 3.50
CA THR A 38 -4.98 -8.07 4.90
C THR A 38 -3.97 -7.33 5.79
N VAL A 39 -4.19 -7.36 7.10
CA VAL A 39 -3.25 -6.75 8.04
C VAL A 39 -1.88 -7.43 7.95
N GLU A 40 -1.86 -8.75 7.77
CA GLU A 40 -0.64 -9.56 7.66
C GLU A 40 0.13 -9.22 6.38
N GLU A 41 -0.55 -9.06 5.25
CA GLU A 41 0.10 -8.63 4.00
C GLU A 41 0.64 -7.19 4.11
N LEU A 42 -0.11 -6.31 4.78
CA LEU A 42 0.36 -4.95 5.05
C LEU A 42 1.56 -4.93 6.00
N GLU A 43 1.62 -5.81 6.99
CA GLU A 43 2.76 -5.96 7.88
C GLU A 43 4.02 -6.33 7.08
N GLN A 44 3.92 -7.25 6.12
CA GLN A 44 5.04 -7.58 5.22
C GLN A 44 5.52 -6.35 4.42
N ILE A 45 4.57 -5.54 3.92
CA ILE A 45 4.88 -4.30 3.20
C ILE A 45 5.57 -3.29 4.12
N VAL A 46 5.08 -3.14 5.35
CA VAL A 46 5.65 -2.23 6.36
C VAL A 46 7.06 -2.67 6.75
N ARG A 47 7.27 -3.95 7.08
CA ARG A 47 8.60 -4.51 7.42
C ARG A 47 9.60 -4.33 6.28
N ARG A 48 9.18 -4.59 5.04
CA ARG A 48 10.01 -4.32 3.87
C ARG A 48 10.35 -2.84 3.74
N GLY A 49 9.37 -1.96 3.93
CA GLY A 49 9.56 -0.50 3.91
C GLY A 49 10.55 -0.04 4.97
N ALA A 50 10.44 -0.56 6.21
CA ALA A 50 11.33 -0.21 7.31
C ALA A 50 12.78 -0.61 7.00
N ARG A 51 12.98 -1.80 6.43
CA ARG A 51 14.30 -2.27 5.97
C ARG A 51 14.91 -1.33 4.92
N ILE A 52 14.12 -0.89 3.94
CA ILE A 52 14.58 0.06 2.90
C ILE A 52 14.95 1.40 3.51
N LEU A 53 14.22 1.84 4.54
CA LEU A 53 14.46 3.10 5.23
C LEU A 53 15.51 3.00 6.35
N GLN A 54 16.16 1.83 6.51
CA GLN A 54 17.11 1.54 7.59
C GLN A 54 16.56 1.89 8.98
N MET A 55 15.26 1.65 9.16
CA MET A 55 14.52 1.98 10.37
C MET A 55 14.44 0.73 11.27
N PRO A 56 14.94 0.79 12.51
CA PRO A 56 14.76 -0.28 13.48
C PRO A 56 13.27 -0.36 13.90
N LEU A 57 12.54 -1.33 13.33
CA LEU A 57 11.11 -1.51 13.57
C LEU A 57 10.88 -2.85 14.27
N GLY A 58 10.24 -2.81 15.43
CA GLY A 58 9.74 -3.97 16.15
C GLY A 58 8.49 -4.57 15.49
N ASP A 59 8.23 -5.84 15.80
CA ASP A 59 7.11 -6.60 15.24
C ASP A 59 5.75 -6.01 15.65
N ASP A 60 5.65 -5.56 16.88
CA ASP A 60 4.49 -4.89 17.45
C ASP A 60 4.25 -3.50 16.84
N GLY A 61 5.31 -2.73 16.58
CA GLY A 61 5.25 -1.47 15.85
C GLY A 61 4.82 -1.66 14.38
N ALA A 62 5.33 -2.69 13.70
CA ALA A 62 4.92 -3.02 12.33
C ALA A 62 3.44 -3.37 12.23
N LEU A 63 2.95 -4.18 13.17
CA LEU A 63 1.55 -4.57 13.26
C LEU A 63 0.64 -3.37 13.53
N GLU A 64 1.03 -2.46 14.41
CA GLU A 64 0.26 -1.24 14.72
C GLU A 64 0.10 -0.34 13.48
N ILE A 65 1.19 -0.12 12.74
CA ILE A 65 1.17 0.64 11.47
C ILE A 65 0.26 -0.05 10.44
N ALA A 66 0.38 -1.39 10.30
CA ALA A 66 -0.41 -2.17 9.36
C ALA A 66 -1.91 -2.09 9.66
N ARG A 67 -2.31 -2.23 10.93
CA ARG A 67 -3.72 -2.10 11.36
C ARG A 67 -4.33 -0.74 11.01
N ARG A 68 -3.56 0.34 11.14
CA ARG A 68 -4.03 1.71 10.82
C ARG A 68 -4.09 2.03 9.33
N ALA A 69 -3.48 1.20 8.48
CA ALA A 69 -3.40 1.44 7.04
C ALA A 69 -4.68 1.11 6.27
N ARG A 70 -5.70 0.52 6.92
CA ARG A 70 -7.04 0.24 6.34
C ARG A 70 -6.96 -0.45 4.97
N GLY A 71 -6.22 -1.55 4.90
CA GLY A 71 -6.10 -2.39 3.71
C GLY A 71 -5.36 -1.77 2.52
N THR A 72 -4.73 -0.59 2.71
CA THR A 72 -4.14 0.17 1.60
C THR A 72 -2.62 0.34 1.76
N PRO A 73 -1.80 -0.29 0.88
CA PRO A 73 -0.34 -0.17 0.93
C PRO A 73 0.19 1.26 0.89
N ARG A 74 -0.46 2.14 0.11
CA ARG A 74 -0.09 3.57 0.04
C ARG A 74 -0.25 4.27 1.38
N ILE A 75 -1.27 3.92 2.17
CA ILE A 75 -1.47 4.47 3.51
C ILE A 75 -0.42 3.90 4.46
N ALA A 76 -0.18 2.58 4.43
CA ALA A 76 0.86 1.94 5.25
C ALA A 76 2.23 2.61 5.06
N GLY A 77 2.66 2.80 3.82
CA GLY A 77 3.94 3.47 3.52
C GLY A 77 3.98 4.95 3.95
N ARG A 78 2.84 5.64 3.95
CA ARG A 78 2.75 7.02 4.46
C ARG A 78 2.87 7.07 5.99
N LEU A 79 2.16 6.17 6.69
CA LEU A 79 2.22 6.06 8.14
C LEU A 79 3.62 5.68 8.60
N LEU A 80 4.25 4.71 7.93
CA LEU A 80 5.63 4.32 8.21
C LEU A 80 6.61 5.50 8.16
N ARG A 81 6.52 6.35 7.13
CA ARG A 81 7.35 7.57 7.04
C ARG A 81 7.06 8.54 8.20
N ARG A 82 5.80 8.76 8.54
CA ARG A 82 5.41 9.60 9.69
C ARG A 82 5.99 9.07 11.00
N VAL A 83 5.90 7.76 11.24
CA VAL A 83 6.43 7.13 12.47
C VAL A 83 7.96 7.24 12.50
N ARG A 84 8.65 7.02 11.39
CA ARG A 84 10.10 7.24 11.28
C ARG A 84 10.47 8.68 11.65
N ASP A 85 9.80 9.65 11.05
CA ASP A 85 10.10 11.07 11.26
C ASP A 85 9.86 11.45 12.73
N PHE A 86 8.79 10.93 13.35
CA PHE A 86 8.54 11.10 14.78
C PHE A 86 9.63 10.46 15.65
N ALA A 87 9.96 9.19 15.40
CA ALA A 87 10.96 8.46 16.17
C ALA A 87 12.36 9.08 16.07
N SER A 88 12.69 9.73 14.95
CA SER A 88 13.96 10.45 14.79
C SER A 88 14.12 11.63 15.75
N VAL A 89 13.02 12.16 16.28
CA VAL A 89 13.01 13.24 17.28
C VAL A 89 12.77 12.71 18.69
N ALA A 90 11.99 11.62 18.82
CA ALA A 90 11.52 11.11 20.11
C ALA A 90 12.53 10.24 20.88
N GLY A 91 13.56 9.65 20.24
CA GLY A 91 14.57 8.90 20.99
C GLY A 91 15.37 7.85 20.22
N ASP A 92 15.62 6.73 20.91
CA ASP A 92 16.56 5.62 20.70
C ASP A 92 16.43 4.81 19.39
N GLY A 93 15.62 5.28 18.45
CA GLY A 93 15.55 4.78 17.08
C GLY A 93 14.81 3.45 16.91
N HIS A 94 14.54 2.71 17.99
CA HIS A 94 13.71 1.50 17.95
C HIS A 94 12.23 1.86 18.03
N ILE A 95 11.46 1.41 17.04
CA ILE A 95 10.03 1.72 16.95
C ILE A 95 9.23 0.50 17.39
N ASP A 96 8.69 0.58 18.59
CA ASP A 96 7.74 -0.37 19.17
C ASP A 96 6.30 0.11 18.95
N ARG A 97 5.34 -0.63 19.52
CA ARG A 97 3.92 -0.26 19.46
C ARG A 97 3.63 1.11 20.09
N LYS A 98 4.32 1.47 21.17
CA LYS A 98 4.07 2.71 21.90
C LYS A 98 4.47 3.93 21.07
N ILE A 99 5.66 3.92 20.49
CA ILE A 99 6.13 4.97 19.60
C ILE A 99 5.25 5.06 18.35
N ALA A 100 4.83 3.92 17.79
CA ALA A 100 3.90 3.92 16.66
C ALA A 100 2.53 4.51 17.01
N ASP A 101 2.01 4.27 18.22
CA ASP A 101 0.75 4.83 18.70
C ASP A 101 0.83 6.35 18.93
N GLU A 102 1.87 6.81 19.64
CA GLU A 102 2.13 8.22 19.90
C GLU A 102 2.31 9.01 18.59
N ALA A 103 3.02 8.44 17.62
CA ALA A 103 3.25 9.08 16.33
C ALA A 103 1.97 9.21 15.48
N LEU A 104 0.95 8.38 15.72
CA LEU A 104 -0.24 8.23 14.87
C LEU A 104 -1.55 8.65 15.54
N THR A 105 -1.47 9.20 16.74
CA THR A 105 -2.55 9.99 17.40
C THR A 105 -2.56 11.42 16.83
#